data_AF-A0A9P0NU87-F1
#
_entry.id   AF-A0A9P0NU87-F1
#
_cell.length_a   1.000
_cell.length_b   1.000
_cell.length_c   1.000
_cell.angle_alpha   90.00
_cell.angle_beta   90.00
_cell.angle_gamma   90.00
#
_symmetry.space_group_name_H-M   'P 1'
#
loop_
_entity.id
_entity.type
_entity.pdbx_description
1 polymer ?
#
loop_
_entity_poly.entity_id
_entity_poly.type
_entity_poly.pdbx_seq_one_letter_code
_entity_poly.pdbx_strand_id
1 'polypeptide(L)'
;MAGNEAGHGAIVRNRDLIDVWIEAPRGNRKQVVYEKILSLIDITDEPSKHLKKNNDEFLFLIVMTPLRLIDMETNKVLWKNESPSSTLYCRPIKFLFKKENADLVRNTEKEIITKIENTIPIEIKTKEGHSYIIDVDMMLTMLDGIVGDVLSETNSTMKCIICGATPKDMNTLAGINRPPNVDNYRFGLSTLHCWIRFFECLLHIEYRLPIKSWQVRGPENKAIVEANKKRIQAEFRAKLSLLVDNPKPGYGSSNDGNTARIFFHNPQTSSDITGVDRELIEKFAIILGVLASG
;
A
#
# COMPACT_ATOMS: atom_id res chain seq x y z
N MET A 1 -52.36 -17.54 46.27
CA MET A 1 -51.37 -16.53 46.69
C MET A 1 -50.12 -16.73 45.84
N ALA A 2 -49.46 -15.62 45.49
CA ALA A 2 -48.23 -15.42 44.72
C ALA A 2 -47.20 -16.59 44.72
N GLY A 3 -46.36 -16.83 43.72
CA GLY A 3 -45.78 -16.00 42.66
C GLY A 3 -44.28 -16.35 42.52
N ASN A 4 -43.72 -16.16 41.32
CA ASN A 4 -42.31 -16.04 40.91
C ASN A 4 -41.35 -17.25 40.74
N GLU A 5 -41.05 -17.50 39.45
CA GLU A 5 -39.79 -17.29 38.70
C GLU A 5 -38.43 -17.93 39.09
N ALA A 6 -37.76 -18.38 37.99
CA ALA A 6 -36.33 -18.26 37.63
C ALA A 6 -35.43 -19.52 37.66
N GLY A 7 -35.13 -20.04 36.45
CA GLY A 7 -33.79 -19.95 35.84
C GLY A 7 -32.69 -20.99 36.16
N HIS A 8 -31.89 -21.29 35.11
CA HIS A 8 -30.59 -22.00 35.06
C HIS A 8 -30.67 -23.55 35.05
N GLY A 9 -29.91 -24.29 34.25
CA GLY A 9 -28.81 -23.97 33.35
C GLY A 9 -28.37 -25.23 32.59
N ALA A 10 -27.69 -25.03 31.47
CA ALA A 10 -27.26 -26.06 30.53
C ALA A 10 -26.03 -26.86 31.01
N ILE A 11 -26.00 -28.15 30.70
CA ILE A 11 -24.79 -28.94 30.48
C ILE A 11 -25.11 -30.01 29.42
N VAL A 12 -24.50 -29.93 28.22
CA VAL A 12 -23.97 -31.13 27.51
C VAL A 12 -22.74 -30.71 26.69
N ARG A 13 -21.60 -31.34 27.02
CA ARG A 13 -20.39 -31.42 26.19
C ARG A 13 -20.61 -32.52 25.14
N ASN A 14 -20.34 -32.28 23.85
CA ASN A 14 -19.35 -33.10 23.13
C ASN A 14 -19.02 -32.55 21.74
N ARG A 15 -17.76 -32.80 21.40
CA ARG A 15 -17.07 -32.75 20.12
C ARG A 15 -17.95 -33.15 18.93
N ASP A 16 -17.93 -32.34 17.89
CA ASP A 16 -17.76 -32.82 16.52
C ASP A 16 -17.06 -31.74 15.68
N LEU A 17 -15.88 -32.10 15.17
CA LEU A 17 -15.18 -31.39 14.11
C LEU A 17 -16.04 -31.50 12.85
N ILE A 18 -16.72 -30.42 12.48
CA ILE A 18 -17.36 -30.33 11.16
C ILE A 18 -16.41 -29.57 10.25
N ASP A 19 -15.69 -30.31 9.42
CA ASP A 19 -15.15 -29.79 8.17
C ASP A 19 -16.33 -29.29 7.33
N VAL A 20 -16.53 -27.98 7.27
CA VAL A 20 -17.56 -27.37 6.43
C VAL A 20 -17.07 -27.39 4.98
N TRP A 21 -17.31 -28.52 4.32
CA TRP A 21 -17.26 -28.63 2.86
C TRP A 21 -18.54 -28.03 2.27
N ILE A 22 -18.47 -26.79 1.80
CA ILE A 22 -19.52 -26.23 0.94
C ILE A 22 -19.31 -26.76 -0.48
N GLU A 23 -19.87 -27.94 -0.80
CA GLU A 23 -20.03 -28.37 -2.18
C GLU A 23 -21.09 -27.51 -2.87
N ALA A 24 -20.65 -26.44 -3.53
CA ALA A 24 -21.38 -25.87 -4.65
C ALA A 24 -20.95 -26.55 -5.96
N PRO A 25 -21.87 -26.75 -6.93
CA PRO A 25 -21.58 -27.36 -8.23
C PRO A 25 -20.40 -26.62 -8.88
N ARG A 26 -19.52 -27.39 -9.54
CA ARG A 26 -18.28 -26.91 -10.16
C ARG A 26 -18.56 -25.66 -11.02
N GLY A 27 -18.22 -24.47 -10.49
CA GLY A 27 -18.42 -23.21 -11.22
C GLY A 27 -18.36 -21.92 -10.39
N ASN A 28 -18.89 -21.85 -9.16
CA ASN A 28 -19.06 -20.55 -8.46
C ASN A 28 -18.92 -20.64 -6.92
N ARG A 29 -17.72 -20.89 -6.41
CA ARG A 29 -17.47 -21.17 -4.98
C ARG A 29 -17.08 -19.97 -4.10
N LYS A 30 -17.02 -18.73 -4.62
CA LYS A 30 -16.49 -17.56 -3.89
C LYS A 30 -17.43 -16.36 -3.81
N GLN A 31 -18.70 -16.46 -4.21
CA GLN A 31 -19.49 -15.26 -4.49
C GLN A 31 -20.50 -14.90 -3.38
N VAL A 32 -21.04 -15.88 -2.66
CA VAL A 32 -22.22 -15.67 -1.80
C VAL A 32 -21.93 -14.88 -0.51
N VAL A 33 -20.80 -15.11 0.15
CA VAL A 33 -20.41 -14.33 1.35
C VAL A 33 -19.99 -12.91 0.97
N TYR A 34 -19.33 -12.76 -0.18
CA TYR A 34 -18.84 -11.48 -0.69
C TYR A 34 -19.97 -10.57 -1.20
N GLU A 35 -20.99 -11.11 -1.86
CA GLU A 35 -22.14 -10.33 -2.33
C GLU A 35 -22.97 -9.74 -1.18
N LYS A 36 -23.01 -10.41 -0.03
CA LYS A 36 -23.76 -9.94 1.13
C LYS A 36 -23.05 -8.79 1.87
N ILE A 37 -21.71 -8.78 1.87
CA ILE A 37 -20.90 -7.64 2.33
C ILE A 37 -21.06 -6.46 1.37
N LEU A 38 -21.08 -6.70 0.05
CA LEU A 38 -21.30 -5.67 -0.96
C LEU A 38 -22.70 -5.05 -0.88
N SER A 39 -23.74 -5.81 -0.51
CA SER A 39 -25.10 -5.28 -0.34
C SER A 39 -25.30 -4.37 0.88
N LEU A 40 -24.34 -4.35 1.82
CA LEU A 40 -24.37 -3.50 3.02
C LEU A 40 -23.58 -2.19 2.85
N ILE A 41 -22.76 -2.10 1.80
CA ILE A 41 -22.08 -0.86 1.39
C ILE A 41 -23.01 -0.20 0.37
N ASP A 42 -23.88 0.67 0.86
CA ASP A 42 -24.90 1.39 0.09
C ASP A 42 -24.26 2.12 -1.12
N ILE A 43 -24.41 1.55 -2.32
CA ILE A 43 -24.08 2.20 -3.59
C ILE A 43 -25.34 2.93 -4.04
N THR A 44 -25.64 4.05 -3.39
CA THR A 44 -26.67 4.98 -3.86
C THR A 44 -26.11 6.40 -3.87
N ASP A 45 -25.54 6.81 -5.00
CA ASP A 45 -25.38 8.23 -5.30
C ASP A 45 -26.67 8.68 -6.01
N GLU A 46 -27.48 9.51 -5.34
CA GLU A 46 -28.52 10.28 -6.02
C GLU A 46 -27.86 11.31 -6.97
N PRO A 47 -28.36 11.47 -8.20
CA PRO A 47 -27.80 12.43 -9.14
C PRO A 47 -28.09 13.87 -8.69
N SER A 48 -27.12 14.51 -8.04
CA SER A 48 -27.20 15.92 -7.66
C SER A 48 -27.20 16.83 -8.90
N LYS A 49 -28.24 17.65 -9.01
CA LYS A 49 -28.47 18.66 -10.07
C LYS A 49 -27.55 19.87 -9.92
N HIS A 50 -26.25 19.72 -10.19
CA HIS A 50 -25.38 20.85 -10.57
C HIS A 50 -24.21 20.31 -11.39
N LEU A 51 -24.37 20.29 -12.72
CA LEU A 51 -23.31 19.96 -13.67
C LEU A 51 -22.23 21.06 -13.65
N LYS A 52 -21.32 21.00 -12.66
CA LYS A 52 -19.94 21.42 -12.90
C LYS A 52 -19.39 20.48 -13.97
N LYS A 53 -18.65 21.04 -14.92
CA LYS A 53 -18.00 20.33 -16.02
C LYS A 53 -17.05 19.28 -15.44
N ASN A 54 -17.55 18.08 -15.15
CA ASN A 54 -16.74 16.96 -14.71
C ASN A 54 -15.88 16.58 -15.91
N ASN A 55 -14.56 16.68 -15.73
CA ASN A 55 -13.59 16.23 -16.69
C ASN A 55 -13.18 14.82 -16.28
N ASP A 56 -13.47 13.83 -17.11
CA ASP A 56 -13.19 12.41 -16.85
C ASP A 56 -11.69 12.07 -17.01
N GLU A 57 -10.83 13.08 -17.14
CA GLU A 57 -9.37 12.98 -17.22
C GLU A 57 -8.73 12.34 -15.98
N PHE A 58 -9.34 12.49 -14.80
CA PHE A 58 -8.78 11.99 -13.54
C PHE A 58 -9.76 11.07 -12.83
N LEU A 59 -9.24 9.96 -12.33
CA LEU A 59 -9.98 8.97 -11.55
C LEU A 59 -9.38 8.86 -10.15
N PHE A 60 -10.23 8.97 -9.13
CA PHE A 60 -9.90 8.77 -7.73
C PHE A 60 -10.67 7.55 -7.21
N LEU A 61 -9.96 6.54 -6.71
CA LEU A 61 -10.52 5.26 -6.29
C LEU A 61 -10.33 5.05 -4.79
N ILE A 62 -11.37 4.56 -4.14
CA ILE A 62 -11.31 3.99 -2.78
C ILE A 62 -11.50 2.50 -2.94
N VAL A 63 -10.57 1.72 -2.40
CA VAL A 63 -10.55 0.27 -2.54
C VAL A 63 -10.28 -0.39 -1.18
N MET A 64 -10.68 -1.65 -1.05
CA MET A 64 -10.41 -2.51 0.09
C MET A 64 -9.95 -3.88 -0.40
N THR A 65 -9.01 -4.49 0.32
CA THR A 65 -8.58 -5.86 0.06
C THR A 65 -8.77 -6.71 1.32
N PRO A 66 -9.59 -7.77 1.26
CA PRO A 66 -9.71 -8.70 2.39
C PRO A 66 -8.44 -9.55 2.50
N LEU A 67 -7.88 -9.63 3.71
CA LEU A 67 -6.62 -10.33 3.97
C LEU A 67 -6.83 -11.71 4.60
N ARG A 68 -7.65 -11.80 5.64
CA ARG A 68 -7.88 -13.03 6.40
C ARG A 68 -9.19 -12.98 7.17
N LEU A 69 -9.75 -14.14 7.43
CA LEU A 69 -10.86 -14.37 8.34
C LEU A 69 -10.35 -15.23 9.50
N ILE A 70 -10.56 -14.76 10.72
CA ILE A 70 -10.09 -15.42 11.95
C ILE A 70 -11.29 -15.70 12.83
N ASP A 71 -11.31 -16.88 13.43
CA ASP A 71 -12.17 -17.18 14.56
C ASP A 71 -11.59 -16.49 15.81
N MET A 72 -12.33 -15.53 16.37
CA MET A 72 -11.88 -14.72 17.49
C MET A 72 -11.72 -15.52 18.80
N GLU A 73 -12.43 -16.64 18.97
CA GLU A 73 -12.33 -17.46 20.17
C GLU A 73 -11.11 -18.38 20.12
N THR A 74 -10.88 -19.02 18.97
CA THR A 74 -9.81 -20.01 18.80
C THR A 74 -8.52 -19.42 18.21
N ASN A 75 -8.58 -18.18 17.72
CA ASN A 75 -7.54 -17.51 16.93
C ASN A 75 -7.14 -18.30 15.67
N LYS A 76 -8.00 -19.20 15.19
CA LYS A 76 -7.75 -20.01 14.01
C LYS A 76 -8.04 -19.21 12.75
N VAL A 77 -7.10 -19.21 11.80
CA VAL A 77 -7.32 -18.64 10.46
C VAL A 77 -8.26 -19.56 9.70
N LEU A 78 -9.49 -19.09 9.45
CA LEU A 78 -10.51 -19.81 8.69
C LEU A 78 -10.32 -19.62 7.18
N TRP A 79 -9.86 -18.44 6.79
CA TRP A 79 -9.56 -18.11 5.40
C TRP A 79 -8.40 -17.11 5.34
N LYS A 80 -7.55 -17.24 4.33
CA LYS A 80 -6.46 -16.32 4.04
C LYS A 80 -6.46 -15.99 2.55
N ASN A 81 -6.16 -14.74 2.23
CA ASN A 81 -5.87 -14.34 0.88
C ASN A 81 -4.43 -14.74 0.51
N GLU A 82 -4.30 -15.73 -0.39
CA GLU A 82 -3.00 -16.20 -0.89
C GLU A 82 -2.33 -15.20 -1.86
N SER A 83 -3.03 -14.15 -2.29
CA SER A 83 -2.50 -13.15 -3.22
C SER A 83 -3.05 -11.76 -2.92
N PRO A 84 -2.68 -11.16 -1.77
CA PRO A 84 -3.24 -9.89 -1.31
C PRO A 84 -2.92 -8.72 -2.25
N SER A 85 -1.80 -8.76 -2.98
CA SER A 85 -1.46 -7.73 -3.97
C SER A 85 -2.16 -7.91 -5.32
N SER A 86 -2.97 -8.96 -5.50
CA SER A 86 -3.68 -9.20 -6.75
C SER A 86 -4.87 -8.26 -6.90
N THR A 87 -5.00 -7.68 -8.09
CA THR A 87 -6.14 -6.83 -8.47
C THR A 87 -7.48 -7.57 -8.39
N LEU A 88 -7.48 -8.90 -8.43
CA LEU A 88 -8.69 -9.72 -8.29
C LEU A 88 -9.37 -9.59 -6.92
N TYR A 89 -8.59 -9.29 -5.87
CA TYR A 89 -9.08 -9.10 -4.51
C TYR A 89 -9.21 -7.62 -4.12
N CYS A 90 -8.79 -6.70 -4.99
CA CYS A 90 -8.92 -5.26 -4.80
C CYS A 90 -10.37 -4.84 -5.11
N ARG A 91 -11.17 -4.66 -4.06
CA ARG A 91 -12.60 -4.36 -4.16
C ARG A 91 -12.82 -2.84 -4.17
N PRO A 92 -13.41 -2.27 -5.22
CA PRO A 92 -13.75 -0.85 -5.23
C PRO A 92 -14.91 -0.59 -4.26
N ILE A 93 -14.72 0.40 -3.39
CA ILE A 93 -15.76 0.95 -2.51
C ILE A 93 -16.40 2.19 -3.18
N LYS A 94 -15.56 3.05 -3.77
CA LYS A 94 -15.99 4.32 -4.38
C LYS A 94 -15.08 4.67 -5.54
N PHE A 95 -15.63 5.26 -6.59
CA PHE A 95 -14.86 5.84 -7.68
C PHE A 95 -15.39 7.23 -8.00
N LEU A 96 -14.48 8.18 -8.26
CA LEU A 96 -14.81 9.58 -8.49
C LEU A 96 -14.01 10.11 -9.68
N PHE A 97 -14.66 10.80 -10.61
CA PHE A 97 -13.98 11.54 -11.68
C PHE A 97 -13.50 12.89 -11.18
N LYS A 98 -12.48 12.88 -10.32
CA LYS A 98 -11.90 14.06 -9.69
C LYS A 98 -10.39 13.91 -9.62
N LYS A 99 -9.70 15.02 -9.87
CA LYS A 99 -8.26 15.11 -9.63
C LYS A 99 -7.99 15.04 -8.13
N GLU A 100 -7.04 14.18 -7.76
CA GLU A 100 -6.54 14.08 -6.38
C GLU A 100 -6.04 15.45 -5.89
N ASN A 101 -6.46 15.81 -4.68
CA ASN A 101 -6.00 16.99 -3.98
C ASN A 101 -6.14 16.77 -2.46
N ALA A 102 -5.48 17.62 -1.68
CA ALA A 102 -5.35 17.41 -0.24
C ALA A 102 -6.70 17.42 0.50
N ASP A 103 -7.66 18.25 0.07
CA ASP A 103 -8.98 18.33 0.70
C ASP A 103 -9.83 17.10 0.36
N LEU A 104 -9.78 16.64 -0.90
CA LEU A 104 -10.46 15.40 -1.30
C LEU A 104 -9.94 14.20 -0.50
N VAL A 105 -8.62 14.09 -0.33
CA VAL A 105 -7.98 13.02 0.44
C VAL A 105 -8.41 13.07 1.92
N ARG A 106 -8.30 14.23 2.58
CA ARG A 106 -8.67 14.38 4.00
C ARG A 106 -10.16 14.16 4.26
N ASN A 107 -11.03 14.68 3.39
CA ASN A 107 -12.47 14.49 3.54
C ASN A 107 -12.85 13.02 3.32
N THR A 108 -12.18 12.35 2.38
CA THR A 108 -12.37 10.92 2.13
C THR A 108 -11.94 10.07 3.31
N GLU A 109 -10.75 10.32 3.90
CA GLU A 109 -10.29 9.61 5.09
C GLU A 109 -11.32 9.73 6.22
N LYS A 110 -11.77 10.96 6.51
CA LYS A 110 -12.80 11.22 7.53
C LYS A 110 -14.10 10.48 7.25
N GLU A 111 -14.60 10.54 6.01
CA GLU A 111 -15.83 9.83 5.60
C GLU A 111 -15.70 8.32 5.85
N ILE A 112 -14.58 7.72 5.45
CA ILE A 112 -14.35 6.27 5.58
C ILE A 112 -14.13 5.86 7.03
N ILE A 113 -13.33 6.59 7.82
CA ILE A 113 -13.14 6.31 9.24
C ILE A 113 -14.48 6.39 9.99
N THR A 114 -15.28 7.42 9.72
CA THR A 114 -16.61 7.55 10.34
C THR A 114 -17.50 6.36 9.99
N LYS A 115 -17.45 5.86 8.74
CA LYS A 115 -18.20 4.67 8.33
C LYS A 115 -17.69 3.40 9.05
N ILE A 116 -16.37 3.25 9.20
CA ILE A 116 -15.76 2.12 9.91
C ILE A 116 -16.18 2.12 11.39
N GLU A 117 -16.07 3.26 12.08
CA GLU A 117 -16.43 3.40 13.50
C GLU A 117 -17.92 3.12 13.77
N ASN A 118 -18.78 3.39 12.79
CA ASN A 118 -20.22 3.12 12.87
C ASN A 118 -20.63 1.77 12.25
N THR A 119 -19.68 0.94 11.82
CA THR A 119 -19.99 -0.37 11.22
C THR A 119 -20.47 -1.34 12.29
N ILE A 120 -21.64 -1.93 12.05
CA ILE A 120 -22.22 -2.96 12.93
C ILE A 120 -21.73 -4.35 12.45
N PRO A 121 -21.42 -5.28 13.37
CA PRO A 121 -21.05 -6.64 12.99
C PRO A 121 -22.07 -7.30 12.06
N ILE A 122 -21.57 -8.03 11.06
CA ILE A 122 -22.36 -8.62 10.00
C ILE A 122 -22.88 -9.98 10.46
N GLU A 123 -24.21 -10.15 10.54
CA GLU A 123 -24.83 -11.44 10.82
C GLU A 123 -24.99 -12.28 9.53
N ILE A 124 -24.33 -13.43 9.47
CA ILE A 124 -24.43 -14.39 8.38
C ILE A 124 -25.08 -15.68 8.86
N LYS A 125 -26.26 -15.97 8.29
CA LYS A 125 -26.95 -17.26 8.45
C LYS A 125 -26.59 -18.19 7.31
N THR A 126 -26.11 -19.38 7.64
CA THR A 126 -25.86 -20.46 6.68
C THR A 126 -27.15 -21.15 6.29
N LYS A 127 -27.12 -21.89 5.16
CA LYS A 127 -28.26 -22.70 4.72
C LYS A 127 -28.64 -23.80 5.72
N GLU A 128 -27.70 -24.20 6.56
CA GLU A 128 -27.85 -25.22 7.61
C GLU A 128 -28.38 -24.64 8.93
N GLY A 129 -28.65 -23.33 8.99
CA GLY A 129 -29.26 -22.68 10.16
C GLY A 129 -28.25 -22.12 11.18
N HIS A 130 -26.95 -22.35 11.01
CA HIS A 130 -25.93 -21.72 11.85
C HIS A 130 -25.86 -20.21 11.58
N SER A 131 -25.79 -19.40 12.64
CA SER A 131 -25.56 -17.95 12.55
C SER A 131 -24.15 -17.62 13.01
N TYR A 132 -23.49 -16.73 12.27
CA TYR A 132 -22.16 -16.22 12.55
C TYR A 132 -22.21 -14.70 12.61
N ILE A 133 -21.50 -14.11 13.56
CA ILE A 133 -21.29 -12.67 13.67
C ILE A 133 -19.88 -12.39 13.18
N ILE A 134 -19.75 -11.55 12.16
CA ILE A 134 -18.47 -11.17 11.57
C ILE A 134 -18.17 -9.73 11.91
N ASP A 135 -17.08 -9.53 12.63
CA ASP A 135 -16.52 -8.20 12.87
C ASP A 135 -15.46 -7.87 11.81
N VAL A 136 -15.31 -6.59 11.49
CA VAL A 136 -14.44 -6.14 10.40
C VAL A 136 -13.39 -5.15 10.91
N ASP A 137 -12.14 -5.59 10.90
CA ASP A 137 -10.98 -4.74 11.19
C ASP A 137 -10.35 -4.24 9.87
N MET A 138 -10.24 -2.91 9.72
CA MET A 138 -9.74 -2.26 8.51
C MET A 138 -8.47 -1.46 8.78
N MET A 139 -7.48 -1.60 7.91
CA MET A 139 -6.19 -0.90 8.02
C MET A 139 -5.93 -0.03 6.79
N LEU A 140 -5.68 1.26 7.00
CA LEU A 140 -5.40 2.23 5.93
C LEU A 140 -3.93 2.17 5.48
N THR A 141 -3.55 1.07 4.85
CA THR A 141 -2.15 0.79 4.47
C THR A 141 -1.89 0.86 2.95
N MET A 142 -2.95 0.88 2.14
CA MET A 142 -2.86 0.96 0.68
C MET A 142 -2.76 2.42 0.22
N LEU A 143 -1.74 3.13 0.70
CA LEU A 143 -1.50 4.53 0.38
C LEU A 143 -0.14 4.71 -0.32
N ASP A 144 -0.04 5.78 -1.11
CA ASP A 144 1.25 6.28 -1.55
C ASP A 144 1.86 7.25 -0.54
N GLY A 145 3.11 7.65 -0.76
CA GLY A 145 3.80 8.58 0.13
C GLY A 145 3.18 9.98 0.16
N ILE A 146 2.61 10.46 -0.96
CA ILE A 146 2.06 11.81 -1.08
C ILE A 146 0.75 11.91 -0.27
N VAL A 147 -0.10 10.89 -0.37
CA VAL A 147 -1.30 10.77 0.45
C VAL A 147 -0.91 10.65 1.92
N GLY A 148 0.11 9.86 2.25
CA GLY A 148 0.65 9.79 3.62
C GLY A 148 1.12 11.14 4.17
N ASP A 149 1.78 11.96 3.36
CA ASP A 149 2.20 13.32 3.72
C ASP A 149 1.00 14.23 4.01
N VAL A 150 -0.04 14.16 3.15
CA VAL A 150 -1.29 14.92 3.30
C VAL A 150 -2.04 14.55 4.58
N LEU A 151 -2.13 13.26 4.88
CA LEU A 151 -2.87 12.72 6.03
C LEU A 151 -2.11 12.88 7.36
N SER A 152 -0.77 12.86 7.31
CA SER A 152 0.08 13.13 8.48
C SER A 152 0.26 14.62 8.78
N GLU A 153 -0.35 15.51 7.98
CA GLU A 153 -0.13 16.96 7.99
C GLU A 153 1.34 17.37 7.81
N THR A 154 2.15 16.44 7.31
CA THR A 154 3.54 16.67 6.94
C THR A 154 3.54 17.34 5.57
N ASN A 155 3.47 18.67 5.54
CA ASN A 155 3.41 19.46 4.29
C ASN A 155 4.72 19.44 3.45
N SER A 156 5.55 18.40 3.55
CA SER A 156 6.80 18.26 2.81
C SER A 156 7.11 16.79 2.53
N THR A 157 7.21 16.45 1.24
CA THR A 157 7.62 15.13 0.73
C THR A 157 9.06 14.73 1.08
N MET A 158 9.83 15.64 1.68
CA MET A 158 11.21 15.43 2.08
C MET A 158 11.35 15.20 3.59
N LYS A 159 10.27 15.33 4.37
CA LYS A 159 10.27 15.07 5.80
C LYS A 159 9.69 13.69 6.07
N CYS A 160 10.30 12.95 6.99
CA CYS A 160 9.76 11.67 7.41
C CYS A 160 8.43 11.87 8.17
N ILE A 161 7.35 11.24 7.72
CA ILE A 161 6.05 11.28 8.41
C ILE A 161 6.09 10.63 9.80
N ILE A 162 7.04 9.72 10.06
CA ILE A 162 7.15 9.02 11.35
C ILE A 162 7.90 9.87 12.36
N CYS A 163 9.11 10.32 12.07
CA CYS A 163 9.97 10.98 13.06
C CYS A 163 10.20 12.48 12.82
N GLY A 164 9.60 13.04 11.76
CA GLY A 164 9.75 14.45 11.39
C GLY A 164 11.16 14.85 10.93
N ALA A 165 12.08 13.89 10.75
CA ALA A 165 13.45 14.16 10.30
C ALA A 165 13.46 14.73 8.88
N THR A 166 14.24 15.80 8.69
CA THR A 166 14.57 16.33 7.36
C THR A 166 15.77 15.60 6.77
N PRO A 167 16.08 15.75 5.47
CA PRO A 167 17.26 15.12 4.88
C PRO A 167 18.56 15.59 5.53
N LYS A 168 18.58 16.83 6.06
CA LYS A 168 19.73 17.36 6.81
C LYS A 168 19.94 16.60 8.12
N ASP A 169 18.85 16.28 8.83
CA ASP A 169 18.89 15.58 10.10
C ASP A 169 19.31 14.12 9.93
N MET A 170 18.83 13.48 8.86
CA MET A 170 19.14 12.09 8.51
C MET A 170 20.63 11.83 8.22
N ASN A 171 21.42 12.88 7.97
CA ASN A 171 22.86 12.76 7.80
C ASN A 171 23.63 12.61 9.13
N THR A 172 22.92 12.62 10.28
CA THR A 172 23.54 12.50 11.60
C THR A 172 22.78 11.49 12.45
N LEU A 173 23.51 10.64 13.19
CA LEU A 173 22.89 9.64 14.07
C LEU A 173 22.00 10.30 15.15
N ALA A 174 22.44 11.42 15.71
CA ALA A 174 21.66 12.19 16.67
C ALA A 174 20.37 12.75 16.05
N GLY A 175 20.41 13.19 14.79
CA GLY A 175 19.26 13.73 14.08
C GLY A 175 18.18 12.67 13.78
N ILE A 176 18.53 11.39 13.76
CA ILE A 176 17.60 10.27 13.54
C ILE A 176 17.01 9.75 14.86
N ASN A 177 17.67 9.97 15.99
CA ASN A 177 17.19 9.56 17.31
C ASN A 177 16.08 10.52 17.82
N ARG A 178 14.92 10.46 17.17
CA ARG A 178 13.74 11.28 17.44
C ARG A 178 12.57 10.41 17.89
N PRO A 179 11.70 10.89 18.80
CA PRO A 179 10.49 10.18 19.14
C PRO A 179 9.60 10.04 17.89
N PRO A 180 9.10 8.82 17.60
CA PRO A 180 8.19 8.60 16.48
C PRO A 180 6.78 9.09 16.83
N ASN A 181 6.07 9.57 15.81
CA ASN A 181 4.62 9.68 15.83
C ASN A 181 4.02 8.30 15.52
N VAL A 182 3.62 7.60 16.58
CA VAL A 182 3.09 6.22 16.50
C VAL A 182 1.75 6.14 15.78
N ASP A 183 0.97 7.22 15.75
CA ASP A 183 -0.33 7.25 15.05
C ASP A 183 -0.16 7.09 13.53
N ASN A 184 1.02 7.46 13.01
CA ASN A 184 1.35 7.33 11.60
C ASN A 184 1.78 5.91 11.20
N TYR A 185 1.92 4.97 12.16
CA TYR A 185 2.14 3.56 11.83
C TYR A 185 0.96 2.92 11.10
N ARG A 186 -0.24 3.50 11.22
CA ARG A 186 -1.45 3.06 10.51
C ARG A 186 -1.32 3.10 8.99
N PHE A 187 -0.42 3.95 8.46
CA PHE A 187 -0.19 4.08 7.01
C PHE A 187 0.62 2.92 6.42
N GLY A 188 1.26 2.12 7.27
CA GLY A 188 2.10 1.00 6.83
C GLY A 188 3.33 1.45 6.02
N LEU A 189 3.96 0.48 5.36
CA LEU A 189 5.11 0.70 4.48
C LEU A 189 4.74 0.32 3.04
N SER A 190 4.84 1.27 2.13
CA SER A 190 4.61 1.01 0.71
C SER A 190 5.83 0.36 0.07
N THR A 191 5.85 -0.98 0.01
CA THR A 191 6.96 -1.77 -0.53
C THR A 191 7.31 -1.36 -1.96
N LEU A 192 6.32 -1.09 -2.80
CA LEU A 192 6.51 -0.58 -4.17
C LEU A 192 7.32 0.72 -4.19
N HIS A 193 6.96 1.69 -3.34
CA HIS A 193 7.69 2.94 -3.26
C HIS A 193 9.07 2.75 -2.64
N CYS A 194 9.27 1.82 -1.71
CA CYS A 194 10.61 1.50 -1.21
C CYS A 194 11.54 1.06 -2.35
N TRP A 195 11.11 0.13 -3.21
CA TRP A 195 11.88 -0.30 -4.38
C TRP A 195 12.25 0.87 -5.29
N ILE A 196 11.26 1.69 -5.67
CA ILE A 196 11.46 2.82 -6.58
C ILE A 196 12.37 3.89 -5.97
N ARG A 197 12.14 4.28 -4.71
CA ARG A 197 12.89 5.35 -4.05
C ARG A 197 14.34 4.96 -3.76
N PHE A 198 14.60 3.70 -3.40
CA PHE A 198 15.97 3.22 -3.23
C PHE A 198 16.72 3.23 -4.56
N PHE A 199 16.06 2.79 -5.64
CA PHE A 199 16.62 2.86 -6.98
C PHE A 199 16.93 4.30 -7.40
N GLU A 200 15.95 5.21 -7.31
CA GLU A 200 16.14 6.63 -7.63
C GLU A 200 17.23 7.30 -6.78
N CYS A 201 17.36 6.92 -5.51
CA CYS A 201 18.41 7.41 -4.63
C CYS A 201 19.80 7.03 -5.16
N LEU A 202 20.00 5.76 -5.51
CA LEU A 202 21.25 5.29 -6.10
C LEU A 202 21.54 5.97 -7.45
N LEU A 203 20.54 6.10 -8.32
CA LEU A 203 20.67 6.84 -9.59
C LEU A 203 21.13 8.29 -9.38
N HIS A 204 20.58 8.98 -8.39
CA HIS A 204 21.00 10.34 -8.10
C HIS A 204 22.43 10.42 -7.54
N ILE A 205 22.86 9.42 -6.78
CA ILE A 205 24.23 9.32 -6.27
C ILE A 205 25.19 9.06 -7.44
N GLU A 206 24.94 8.05 -8.26
CA GLU A 206 25.81 7.66 -9.38
C GLU A 206 25.98 8.78 -10.41
N TYR A 207 24.92 9.53 -10.75
CA TYR A 207 25.04 10.66 -11.66
C TYR A 207 25.99 11.73 -11.12
N ARG A 208 26.05 11.88 -9.80
CA ARG A 208 26.86 12.88 -9.08
C ARG A 208 28.21 12.35 -8.59
N LEU A 209 28.52 11.06 -8.78
CA LEU A 209 29.80 10.47 -8.36
C LEU A 209 31.03 11.23 -8.87
N PRO A 210 31.07 11.76 -10.12
CA PRO A 210 32.22 12.52 -10.59
C PRO A 210 32.51 13.79 -9.78
N ILE A 211 31.46 14.46 -9.29
CA ILE A 211 31.57 15.72 -8.54
C ILE A 211 31.55 15.53 -7.02
N LYS A 212 31.11 14.36 -6.54
CA LYS A 212 30.98 13.98 -5.13
C LYS A 212 30.27 15.03 -4.26
N SER A 213 29.29 15.72 -4.84
CA SER A 213 28.53 16.79 -4.19
C SER A 213 27.03 16.55 -4.36
N TRP A 214 26.27 16.79 -3.28
CA TRP A 214 24.81 16.72 -3.33
C TRP A 214 24.22 17.81 -4.22
N GLN A 215 24.75 19.03 -4.16
CA GLN A 215 24.26 20.17 -4.95
C GLN A 215 25.06 20.34 -6.23
N VAL A 216 24.37 20.23 -7.36
CA VAL A 216 24.94 20.49 -8.68
C VAL A 216 24.83 21.99 -9.00
N ARG A 217 25.89 22.75 -8.68
CA ARG A 217 25.95 24.20 -8.90
C ARG A 217 26.92 24.54 -10.04
N GLY A 218 26.55 25.52 -10.86
CA GLY A 218 27.35 26.00 -11.99
C GLY A 218 27.18 25.16 -13.28
N PRO A 219 27.46 25.76 -14.45
CA PRO A 219 27.28 25.10 -15.75
C PRO A 219 28.22 23.91 -15.95
N GLU A 220 29.44 23.98 -15.43
CA GLU A 220 30.46 22.92 -15.54
C GLU A 220 29.99 21.62 -14.85
N ASN A 221 29.63 21.69 -13.57
CA ASN A 221 29.14 20.53 -12.82
C ASN A 221 27.87 19.95 -13.45
N LYS A 222 26.98 20.80 -13.99
CA LYS A 222 25.78 20.34 -14.70
C LYS A 222 26.14 19.53 -15.95
N ALA A 223 27.11 20.00 -16.72
CA ALA A 223 27.58 19.28 -17.91
C ALA A 223 28.21 17.92 -17.55
N ILE A 224 29.01 17.87 -16.48
CA ILE A 224 29.63 16.62 -16.00
C ILE A 224 28.56 15.60 -15.58
N VAL A 225 27.59 16.03 -14.76
CA VAL A 225 26.51 15.15 -14.29
C VAL A 225 25.63 14.67 -15.44
N GLU A 226 25.29 15.55 -16.38
CA GLU A 226 24.48 15.19 -17.55
C GLU A 226 25.21 14.20 -18.48
N ALA A 227 26.51 14.39 -18.70
CA ALA A 227 27.32 13.46 -19.48
C ALA A 227 27.39 12.08 -18.82
N ASN A 228 27.58 12.03 -17.49
CA ASN A 228 27.61 10.78 -16.76
C ASN A 228 26.24 10.09 -16.72
N LYS A 229 25.15 10.84 -16.54
CA LYS A 229 23.78 10.32 -16.65
C LYS A 229 23.55 9.65 -18.00
N LYS A 230 23.91 10.29 -19.11
CA LYS A 230 23.77 9.72 -20.47
C LYS A 230 24.59 8.45 -20.66
N ARG A 231 25.83 8.41 -20.16
CA ARG A 231 26.66 7.20 -20.18
C ARG A 231 25.96 6.04 -19.47
N ILE A 232 25.51 6.28 -18.25
CA ILE A 232 24.84 5.27 -17.41
C ILE A 232 23.55 4.77 -18.07
N GLN A 233 22.71 5.67 -18.57
CA GLN A 233 21.47 5.29 -19.29
C GLN A 233 21.77 4.42 -20.53
N ALA A 234 22.82 4.76 -21.28
CA ALA A 234 23.23 3.97 -22.45
C ALA A 234 23.74 2.58 -22.04
N GLU A 235 24.51 2.48 -20.96
CA GLU A 235 25.01 1.20 -20.45
C GLU A 235 23.90 0.30 -19.88
N PHE A 236 22.93 0.86 -19.15
CA PHE A 236 21.76 0.10 -18.70
C PHE A 236 20.94 -0.45 -19.86
N ARG A 237 20.78 0.36 -20.91
CA ARG A 237 20.10 -0.09 -22.13
C ARG A 237 20.89 -1.19 -22.84
N ALA A 238 22.20 -1.07 -22.93
CA ALA A 238 23.04 -2.03 -23.63
C ALA A 238 23.19 -3.37 -22.88
N LYS A 239 23.40 -3.33 -21.56
CA LYS A 239 23.71 -4.53 -20.76
C LYS A 239 22.49 -5.22 -20.18
N LEU A 240 21.44 -4.46 -19.83
CA LEU A 240 20.24 -5.00 -19.16
C LEU A 240 18.94 -4.75 -19.95
N SER A 241 19.01 -4.14 -21.13
CA SER A 241 17.82 -3.71 -21.91
C SER A 241 16.87 -2.82 -21.10
N LEU A 242 17.40 -2.08 -20.13
CA LEU A 242 16.62 -1.20 -19.26
C LEU A 242 16.63 0.23 -19.76
N LEU A 243 15.45 0.85 -19.78
CA LEU A 243 15.32 2.29 -19.93
C LEU A 243 15.20 2.90 -18.54
N VAL A 244 16.15 3.75 -18.18
CA VAL A 244 16.24 4.34 -16.85
C VAL A 244 16.12 5.86 -16.94
N ASP A 245 15.38 6.45 -16.01
CA ASP A 245 15.22 7.90 -15.82
C ASP A 245 14.78 8.65 -17.10
N ASN A 246 13.92 8.01 -17.89
CA ASN A 246 13.29 8.61 -19.06
C ASN A 246 11.84 9.00 -18.74
N PRO A 247 11.43 10.26 -19.04
CA PRO A 247 10.05 10.68 -18.83
C PRO A 247 9.11 9.89 -19.76
N LYS A 248 7.96 9.45 -19.22
CA LYS A 248 6.89 8.83 -20.01
C LYS A 248 5.89 9.91 -20.46
N PRO A 249 5.24 9.77 -21.64
CA PRO A 249 4.16 10.66 -22.05
C PRO A 249 3.03 10.66 -20.99
N GLY A 250 2.55 11.85 -20.62
CA GLY A 250 1.53 12.02 -19.57
C GLY A 250 2.17 12.21 -18.19
N TYR A 251 2.53 11.13 -17.50
CA TYR A 251 3.08 11.20 -16.15
C TYR A 251 4.04 10.04 -15.83
N GLY A 252 4.94 10.28 -14.89
CA GLY A 252 5.91 9.29 -14.40
C GLY A 252 7.17 9.17 -15.26
N SER A 253 8.03 8.25 -14.84
CA SER A 253 9.28 7.93 -15.53
C SER A 253 9.38 6.43 -15.81
N SER A 254 10.44 6.02 -16.50
CA SER A 254 10.80 4.62 -16.66
C SER A 254 11.33 3.97 -15.37
N ASN A 255 11.42 4.72 -14.25
CA ASN A 255 11.78 4.19 -12.93
C ASN A 255 10.55 3.61 -12.24
N ASP A 256 9.95 2.59 -12.83
CA ASP A 256 8.86 1.84 -12.20
C ASP A 256 9.41 0.65 -11.39
N GLY A 257 8.50 -0.04 -10.69
CA GLY A 257 8.87 -1.17 -9.86
C GLY A 257 9.52 -2.32 -10.63
N ASN A 258 9.29 -2.46 -11.93
CA ASN A 258 9.96 -3.50 -12.73
C ASN A 258 11.43 -3.12 -12.96
N THR A 259 11.68 -1.88 -13.39
CA THR A 259 13.04 -1.36 -13.56
C THR A 259 13.85 -1.44 -12.27
N ALA A 260 13.27 -1.03 -11.14
CA ALA A 260 13.93 -1.11 -9.84
C ALA A 260 14.28 -2.55 -9.44
N ARG A 261 13.35 -3.50 -9.61
CA ARG A 261 13.63 -4.93 -9.29
C ARG A 261 14.74 -5.50 -10.15
N ILE A 262 14.75 -5.23 -11.46
CA ILE A 262 15.82 -5.74 -12.35
C ILE A 262 17.18 -5.17 -11.94
N PHE A 263 17.25 -3.89 -11.57
CA PHE A 263 18.47 -3.27 -11.06
C PHE A 263 19.02 -4.02 -9.84
N PHE A 264 18.20 -4.28 -8.82
CA PHE A 264 18.63 -4.92 -7.58
C PHE A 264 18.82 -6.44 -7.69
N HIS A 265 18.18 -7.11 -8.66
CA HIS A 265 18.43 -8.53 -8.94
C HIS A 265 19.78 -8.78 -9.63
N ASN A 266 20.41 -7.75 -10.21
CA ASN A 266 21.68 -7.85 -10.91
C ASN A 266 22.76 -6.99 -10.25
N PRO A 267 23.11 -7.22 -8.96
CA PRO A 267 23.96 -6.31 -8.20
C PRO A 267 25.35 -6.12 -8.81
N GLN A 268 25.93 -7.16 -9.40
CA GLN A 268 27.23 -7.06 -10.08
C GLN A 268 27.15 -6.11 -11.29
N THR A 269 26.24 -6.39 -12.23
CA THR A 269 26.09 -5.57 -13.44
C THR A 269 25.72 -4.13 -13.09
N SER A 270 24.83 -3.94 -12.11
CA SER A 270 24.44 -2.62 -11.62
C SER A 270 25.64 -1.89 -11.00
N SER A 271 26.45 -2.55 -10.18
CA SER A 271 27.68 -1.97 -9.63
C SER A 271 28.65 -1.56 -10.75
N ASP A 272 28.87 -2.43 -11.74
CA ASP A 272 29.79 -2.18 -12.87
C ASP A 272 29.37 -0.96 -13.72
N ILE A 273 28.07 -0.76 -13.92
CA ILE A 273 27.52 0.38 -14.70
C ILE A 273 27.65 1.69 -13.92
N THR A 274 27.26 1.63 -12.65
CA THR A 274 27.00 2.82 -11.81
C THR A 274 28.25 3.28 -11.07
N GLY A 275 29.19 2.38 -10.80
CA GLY A 275 30.34 2.62 -9.93
C GLY A 275 29.97 2.64 -8.43
N VAL A 276 28.74 2.28 -8.07
CA VAL A 276 28.32 2.11 -6.68
C VAL A 276 28.86 0.78 -6.15
N ASP A 277 29.23 0.74 -4.88
CA ASP A 277 29.69 -0.47 -4.22
C ASP A 277 28.65 -1.62 -4.32
N ARG A 278 29.13 -2.79 -4.72
CA ARG A 278 28.30 -3.98 -4.94
C ARG A 278 27.62 -4.44 -3.66
N GLU A 279 28.34 -4.45 -2.54
CA GLU A 279 27.83 -4.93 -1.26
C GLU A 279 26.68 -4.04 -0.76
N LEU A 280 26.75 -2.72 -0.99
CA LEU A 280 25.65 -1.80 -0.71
C LEU A 280 24.38 -2.16 -1.51
N ILE A 281 24.52 -2.43 -2.82
CA ILE A 281 23.39 -2.82 -3.67
C ILE A 281 22.79 -4.15 -3.20
N GLU A 282 23.63 -5.14 -2.86
CA GLU A 282 23.19 -6.44 -2.34
C GLU A 282 22.42 -6.29 -1.02
N LYS A 283 22.90 -5.47 -0.08
CA LYS A 283 22.20 -5.21 1.19
C LYS A 283 20.85 -4.57 0.98
N PHE A 284 20.75 -3.59 0.08
CA PHE A 284 19.45 -3.00 -0.26
C PHE A 284 18.51 -4.01 -0.92
N ALA A 285 19.01 -4.85 -1.82
CA ALA A 285 18.22 -5.91 -2.43
C ALA A 285 17.64 -6.88 -1.39
N ILE A 286 18.45 -7.27 -0.39
CA ILE A 286 18.00 -8.14 0.71
C ILE A 286 16.89 -7.47 1.53
N ILE A 287 17.10 -6.23 1.98
CA ILE A 287 16.12 -5.49 2.78
C ILE A 287 14.79 -5.37 2.02
N LEU A 288 14.86 -4.96 0.75
CA LEU A 288 13.66 -4.79 -0.10
C LEU A 288 12.97 -6.13 -0.39
N GLY A 289 13.73 -7.21 -0.55
CA GLY A 289 13.22 -8.56 -0.70
C GLY A 289 12.46 -9.05 0.54
N VAL A 290 13.01 -8.82 1.74
CA VAL A 290 12.36 -9.16 3.01
C VAL A 290 11.09 -8.33 3.23
N LEU A 291 11.11 -7.03 2.90
CA LEU A 291 9.92 -6.18 2.99
C LEU A 291 8.80 -6.65 2.05
N ALA A 292 9.15 -7.25 0.91
CA ALA A 292 8.20 -7.67 -0.12
C ALA A 292 7.86 -9.18 -0.09
N SER A 293 8.32 -9.95 0.89
CA SER A 293 8.09 -11.40 0.96
C SER A 293 6.74 -11.80 1.58
N GLY A 294 5.97 -10.83 2.05
CA GLY A 294 4.69 -11.02 2.77
C GLY A 294 3.48 -11.18 1.86
#